data_AF-A0A239C918-F1
#
_entry.id   AF-A0A239C918-F1
#
_cell.length_a   1.000
_cell.length_b   1.000
_cell.length_c   1.000
_cell.angle_alpha   90.00
_cell.angle_beta   90.00
_cell.angle_gamma   90.00
#
_symmetry.space_group_name_H-M   'P 1'
#
loop_
_entity.id
_entity.type
_entity.pdbx_description
1 polymer ?
#
loop_
_entity_poly.entity_id
_entity_poly.type
_entity_poly.pdbx_seq_one_letter_code
_entity_poly.pdbx_strand_id
1 'polypeptide(L)'
;MPGAHRKKIPGRHRKPAPLSLPWRTTGGVLVGAVVIGTAAVTAQASVLPFGSPPAAGTAADAAVARKTAGKGSSGNSSKDASAAGRNGKAAKTPKPPAPSPRKSAEGEPEPAAAGKEPAASRPTAAQAIALARSQVGVKEDGGGETKFQKWYMSTARAKETLARDGGSLGGYSDANWCDMFVSWVGEQIGFSDQIGSDAWTVAHARWFQEHGRWGTEPRPGAVVFFAWSGGKDVTDIRHVGMVIKKLGDGTVQTVEGNTGNAVRVKVRSAADIVGYGYPEYRS
;
A
#
# COMPACT_ATOMS: atom_id res chain seq x y z
N MET A 1 8.14 -52.94 1.16
CA MET A 1 9.24 -51.94 1.27
C MET A 1 8.65 -50.59 1.67
N PRO A 2 8.94 -50.06 2.87
CA PRO A 2 8.56 -48.70 3.24
C PRO A 2 9.43 -47.67 2.48
N GLY A 3 8.81 -46.64 1.90
CA GLY A 3 9.52 -45.58 1.17
C GLY A 3 10.25 -44.61 2.11
N ALA A 4 11.47 -44.20 1.76
CA ALA A 4 12.28 -43.32 2.60
C ALA A 4 11.76 -41.87 2.62
N HIS A 5 11.42 -41.37 3.81
CA HIS A 5 11.02 -39.97 4.01
C HIS A 5 12.19 -38.99 3.77
N ARG A 6 12.24 -38.37 2.59
CA ARG A 6 13.06 -37.17 2.37
C ARG A 6 12.46 -35.98 3.13
N LYS A 7 13.09 -35.59 4.24
CA LYS A 7 12.80 -34.29 4.89
C LYS A 7 13.16 -33.15 3.93
N LYS A 8 12.18 -32.34 3.49
CA LYS A 8 12.45 -31.06 2.78
C LYS A 8 13.27 -30.16 3.74
N ILE A 9 14.37 -29.58 3.26
CA ILE A 9 15.20 -28.61 4.02
C ILE A 9 14.59 -27.22 3.83
N PRO A 10 14.45 -26.38 4.87
CA PRO A 10 13.92 -25.02 4.73
C PRO A 10 14.78 -24.18 3.76
N GLY A 11 14.13 -23.25 3.05
CA GLY A 11 14.66 -22.60 1.85
C GLY A 11 16.04 -21.93 2.04
N ARG A 12 17.08 -22.50 1.40
CA ARG A 12 18.35 -21.78 1.20
C ARG A 12 18.13 -20.64 0.20
N HIS A 13 18.40 -19.42 0.62
CA HIS A 13 18.60 -18.29 -0.30
C HIS A 13 19.72 -18.63 -1.29
N ARG A 14 19.38 -18.85 -2.56
CA ARG A 14 20.34 -18.78 -3.66
C ARG A 14 20.68 -17.31 -3.89
N LYS A 15 21.88 -16.89 -3.49
CA LYS A 15 22.50 -15.68 -4.06
C LYS A 15 22.75 -15.93 -5.55
N PRO A 16 22.49 -14.97 -6.45
CA PRO A 16 22.96 -15.07 -7.83
C PRO A 16 24.49 -15.02 -7.83
N ALA A 17 25.13 -15.94 -8.55
CA ALA A 17 26.55 -15.85 -8.86
C ALA A 17 26.73 -15.06 -10.17
N PRO A 18 27.74 -14.17 -10.28
CA PRO A 18 28.01 -13.48 -11.53
C PRO A 18 28.52 -14.46 -12.59
N LEU A 19 27.87 -14.49 -13.75
CA LEU A 19 28.34 -15.26 -14.92
C LEU A 19 29.46 -14.49 -15.62
N SER A 20 30.69 -14.98 -15.50
CA SER A 20 31.84 -14.48 -16.25
C SER A 20 31.81 -14.99 -17.69
N LEU A 21 31.49 -14.13 -18.66
CA LEU A 21 31.62 -14.42 -20.08
C LEU A 21 33.10 -14.34 -20.51
N PRO A 22 33.68 -15.37 -21.15
CA PRO A 22 34.99 -15.26 -21.77
C PRO A 22 34.89 -14.49 -23.09
N TRP A 23 35.62 -13.37 -23.20
CA TRP A 23 35.72 -12.60 -24.44
C TRP A 23 36.45 -13.42 -25.51
N ARG A 24 35.90 -13.50 -26.73
CA ARG A 24 36.59 -14.08 -27.89
C ARG A 24 36.83 -13.01 -28.95
N THR A 25 38.11 -12.67 -29.12
CA THR A 25 38.56 -11.62 -30.04
C THR A 25 38.72 -12.18 -31.46
N THR A 26 38.03 -11.60 -32.42
CA THR A 26 38.37 -11.71 -33.85
C THR A 26 38.03 -10.38 -34.50
N GLY A 27 39.00 -9.77 -35.19
CA GLY A 27 38.87 -8.41 -35.70
C GLY A 27 38.22 -8.33 -37.08
N GLY A 28 37.60 -7.18 -37.35
CA GLY A 28 37.20 -6.73 -38.68
C GLY A 28 37.27 -5.20 -38.71
N VAL A 29 38.01 -4.64 -39.67
CA VAL A 29 38.23 -3.20 -39.82
C VAL A 29 37.51 -2.71 -41.08
N LEU A 30 36.85 -1.55 -40.99
CA LEU A 30 36.78 -0.43 -41.95
C LEU A 30 35.70 0.55 -41.42
N VAL A 31 36.10 1.72 -40.94
CA VAL A 31 36.13 3.01 -41.68
C VAL A 31 34.74 3.59 -41.98
N GLY A 32 34.44 4.72 -41.32
CA GLY A 32 33.28 5.57 -41.54
C GLY A 32 33.32 6.75 -40.56
N ALA A 33 33.60 7.96 -41.04
CA ALA A 33 33.88 9.13 -40.20
C ALA A 33 32.70 10.11 -40.13
N VAL A 34 32.38 10.62 -38.94
CA VAL A 34 31.45 11.74 -38.72
C VAL A 34 31.99 12.70 -37.66
N VAL A 35 32.30 13.92 -38.12
CA VAL A 35 32.21 15.26 -37.48
C VAL A 35 32.56 15.42 -35.99
N ILE A 36 33.46 16.38 -35.74
CA ILE A 36 33.89 16.86 -34.41
C ILE A 36 32.81 17.77 -33.78
N GLY A 37 32.52 17.59 -32.49
CA GLY A 37 31.71 18.52 -31.68
C GLY A 37 32.26 18.65 -30.26
N THR A 38 33.02 19.71 -29.98
CA THR A 38 33.67 19.94 -28.69
C THR A 38 32.76 20.65 -27.69
N ALA A 39 32.59 20.07 -26.50
CA ALA A 39 32.14 20.77 -25.31
C ALA A 39 32.95 20.29 -24.10
N ALA A 40 33.76 21.18 -23.51
CA ALA A 40 34.55 20.89 -22.32
C ALA A 40 33.91 21.56 -21.09
N VAL A 41 33.73 20.81 -20.01
CA VAL A 41 33.32 21.33 -18.69
C VAL A 41 34.32 20.84 -17.66
N THR A 42 35.21 21.73 -17.23
CA THR A 42 36.22 21.44 -16.20
C THR A 42 35.64 21.68 -14.80
N ALA A 43 35.27 20.62 -14.10
CA ALA A 43 34.95 20.71 -12.67
C ALA A 43 36.26 20.84 -11.86
N GLN A 44 36.48 22.00 -11.25
CA GLN A 44 37.60 22.21 -10.30
C GLN A 44 37.17 21.82 -8.89
N ALA A 45 37.95 20.95 -8.25
CA ALA A 45 37.83 20.65 -6.82
C ALA A 45 38.97 21.33 -6.06
N SER A 46 38.63 22.26 -5.16
CA SER A 46 39.59 22.93 -4.27
C SER A 46 39.67 22.22 -2.92
N VAL A 47 40.88 22.15 -2.34
CA VAL A 47 41.22 21.21 -1.27
C VAL A 47 41.83 21.93 -0.07
N LEU A 48 41.05 22.03 1.03
CA LEU A 48 41.55 22.15 2.42
C LEU A 48 42.32 23.50 2.71
N PRO A 49 42.96 23.77 3.90
CA PRO A 49 43.27 22.85 5.02
C PRO A 49 43.28 23.36 6.49
N PHE A 50 43.43 22.38 7.39
CA PHE A 50 43.75 22.44 8.84
C PHE A 50 42.74 23.13 9.79
N GLY A 51 42.59 22.73 11.07
CA GLY A 51 43.23 21.65 11.85
C GLY A 51 42.57 21.46 13.24
N SER A 52 43.02 20.49 14.04
CA SER A 52 42.51 20.12 15.39
C SER A 52 43.62 19.35 16.16
N PRO A 53 43.49 18.91 17.45
CA PRO A 53 42.38 19.02 18.42
C PRO A 53 42.81 19.60 19.82
N PRO A 54 42.66 18.95 21.00
CA PRO A 54 41.54 19.18 21.94
C PRO A 54 41.92 19.58 23.38
N ALA A 55 40.91 19.91 24.20
CA ALA A 55 40.91 19.74 25.66
C ALA A 55 39.48 19.45 26.18
N ALA A 56 39.35 18.83 27.36
CA ALA A 56 38.06 18.49 27.99
C ALA A 56 37.99 19.03 29.43
N GLY A 57 36.77 19.28 29.93
CA GLY A 57 36.49 19.75 31.30
C GLY A 57 34.98 19.71 31.60
N THR A 58 34.60 19.52 32.86
CA THR A 58 33.23 19.12 33.26
C THR A 58 32.62 19.96 34.38
N ALA A 59 31.27 19.99 34.36
CA ALA A 59 30.35 20.12 35.50
C ALA A 59 30.01 21.50 36.13
N ALA A 60 28.77 21.53 36.67
CA ALA A 60 28.26 22.27 37.82
C ALA A 60 27.97 23.80 37.76
N ASP A 61 26.68 24.09 37.55
CA ASP A 61 25.79 24.85 38.48
C ASP A 61 25.83 26.38 38.75
N ALA A 62 24.64 26.86 39.13
CA ALA A 62 24.30 28.02 39.97
C ALA A 62 24.76 29.49 39.66
N ALA A 63 23.81 30.24 39.06
CA ALA A 63 23.13 31.40 39.71
C ALA A 63 23.69 32.86 39.71
N VAL A 64 22.72 33.81 39.68
CA VAL A 64 22.73 35.21 40.20
C VAL A 64 23.52 36.33 39.45
N ALA A 65 22.86 36.84 38.40
CA ALA A 65 22.30 38.22 38.30
C ALA A 65 23.15 39.52 38.26
N ARG A 66 22.61 40.51 37.51
CA ARG A 66 22.77 42.00 37.61
C ARG A 66 24.12 42.59 37.10
N LYS A 67 24.18 43.79 36.48
CA LYS A 67 23.15 44.79 36.07
C LYS A 67 23.73 45.79 35.03
N THR A 68 22.86 46.43 34.23
CA THR A 68 23.04 47.76 33.55
C THR A 68 24.19 47.92 32.52
N ALA A 69 24.11 48.79 31.50
CA ALA A 69 23.02 49.61 30.92
C ALA A 69 23.21 49.61 29.37
N GLY A 70 22.18 49.78 28.53
CA GLY A 70 21.62 51.10 28.14
C GLY A 70 22.23 51.57 26.78
N LYS A 71 21.58 52.37 25.94
CA LYS A 71 20.29 53.08 26.05
C LYS A 71 19.85 53.58 24.65
N GLY A 72 18.54 53.56 24.37
CA GLY A 72 17.92 54.30 23.24
C GLY A 72 17.30 53.40 22.15
N SER A 73 16.11 53.70 21.61
CA SER A 73 15.12 54.71 22.04
C SER A 73 13.69 54.36 21.57
N SER A 74 12.68 54.96 22.22
CA SER A 74 11.31 55.33 21.76
C SER A 74 10.75 54.67 20.48
N GLY A 75 9.54 54.10 20.44
CA GLY A 75 8.29 54.49 21.14
C GLY A 75 7.30 55.17 20.16
N ASN A 76 5.98 55.26 20.37
CA ASN A 76 5.16 54.81 21.50
C ASN A 76 3.66 54.63 21.11
N SER A 77 3.12 53.44 21.41
CA SER A 77 1.79 53.08 21.94
C SER A 77 0.50 53.89 21.64
N SER A 78 -0.53 53.17 21.17
CA SER A 78 -1.96 53.21 21.63
C SER A 78 -2.70 51.98 21.02
N LYS A 79 -3.62 51.21 21.63
CA LYS A 79 -4.66 51.34 22.69
C LYS A 79 -5.85 52.23 22.31
N ASP A 80 -7.12 51.85 22.49
CA ASP A 80 -7.76 50.64 23.07
C ASP A 80 -9.05 50.28 22.28
N ALA A 81 -9.77 49.22 22.69
CA ALA A 81 -10.98 48.71 22.02
C ALA A 81 -12.30 49.39 22.46
N SER A 82 -13.37 49.26 21.65
CA SER A 82 -14.79 49.14 22.09
C SER A 82 -15.76 48.88 20.92
N ALA A 83 -17.05 48.60 21.22
CA ALA A 83 -18.06 48.15 20.25
C ALA A 83 -19.45 48.84 20.43
N ALA A 84 -20.38 48.58 19.49
CA ALA A 84 -21.78 49.06 19.38
C ALA A 84 -21.96 50.56 19.03
N GLY A 85 -23.08 51.00 18.41
CA GLY A 85 -24.18 50.26 17.75
C GLY A 85 -25.49 51.08 17.57
N ARG A 86 -26.34 50.69 16.60
CA ARG A 86 -27.66 51.30 16.21
C ARG A 86 -27.53 52.68 15.49
N ASN A 87 -28.47 53.23 14.71
CA ASN A 87 -29.88 52.93 14.33
C ASN A 87 -30.15 53.52 12.91
N GLY A 88 -31.20 53.23 12.10
CA GLY A 88 -32.34 52.31 12.18
C GLY A 88 -33.49 52.69 11.17
N LYS A 89 -34.53 51.85 11.02
CA LYS A 89 -35.78 52.02 10.18
C LYS A 89 -35.60 51.94 8.64
N ALA A 90 -36.54 51.53 7.76
CA ALA A 90 -37.87 50.84 7.77
C ALA A 90 -38.35 50.66 6.28
N ALA A 91 -39.36 49.89 5.82
CA ALA A 91 -40.21 48.79 6.33
C ALA A 91 -41.12 48.14 5.21
N LYS A 92 -41.63 46.91 5.45
CA LYS A 92 -42.88 46.25 4.94
C LYS A 92 -43.15 45.87 3.44
N THR A 93 -43.04 44.56 3.13
CA THR A 93 -44.08 43.55 2.72
C THR A 93 -45.36 43.94 1.92
N PRO A 94 -46.00 43.04 1.09
CA PRO A 94 -46.33 41.62 1.43
C PRO A 94 -46.40 40.55 0.29
N LYS A 95 -46.89 39.34 0.65
CA LYS A 95 -47.34 38.17 -0.17
C LYS A 95 -48.87 37.92 0.08
N PRO A 96 -49.64 36.99 -0.54
CA PRO A 96 -49.36 35.64 -1.10
C PRO A 96 -49.76 35.58 -2.62
N PRO A 97 -50.32 34.52 -3.30
CA PRO A 97 -50.53 33.07 -3.02
C PRO A 97 -50.03 32.14 -4.17
N ALA A 98 -50.70 30.98 -4.42
CA ALA A 98 -50.49 30.04 -5.55
C ALA A 98 -51.76 29.19 -5.84
N PRO A 99 -51.96 28.61 -7.06
CA PRO A 99 -52.96 27.57 -7.33
C PRO A 99 -52.43 26.28 -8.03
N SER A 100 -53.27 25.25 -8.10
CA SER A 100 -52.92 23.84 -8.46
C SER A 100 -53.14 23.44 -9.93
N PRO A 101 -52.50 22.35 -10.43
CA PRO A 101 -52.92 21.62 -11.63
C PRO A 101 -54.15 20.71 -11.38
N ARG A 102 -54.77 20.18 -12.46
CA ARG A 102 -56.03 19.40 -12.42
C ARG A 102 -55.86 17.89 -12.73
N LYS A 103 -56.81 17.09 -12.20
CA LYS A 103 -57.27 15.76 -12.70
C LYS A 103 -57.75 15.84 -14.17
N SER A 104 -57.96 14.75 -14.94
CA SER A 104 -57.58 13.31 -14.90
C SER A 104 -58.02 12.66 -16.24
N ALA A 105 -57.40 11.55 -16.64
CA ALA A 105 -57.95 10.55 -17.58
C ALA A 105 -57.26 9.19 -17.31
N GLU A 106 -57.93 8.06 -17.58
CA GLU A 106 -57.53 6.71 -17.10
C GLU A 106 -57.62 5.62 -18.18
N GLY A 107 -56.90 4.51 -17.96
CA GLY A 107 -56.93 3.25 -18.72
C GLY A 107 -55.92 3.13 -19.87
N GLU A 108 -55.27 1.99 -20.17
CA GLU A 108 -55.10 0.65 -19.52
C GLU A 108 -53.86 -0.02 -20.21
N PRO A 109 -53.37 -1.21 -19.83
CA PRO A 109 -52.99 -1.72 -18.51
C PRO A 109 -51.46 -2.02 -18.44
N GLU A 110 -50.97 -2.67 -17.38
CA GLU A 110 -49.56 -3.12 -17.25
C GLU A 110 -49.13 -4.20 -18.26
N PRO A 111 -47.85 -4.21 -18.66
CA PRO A 111 -47.00 -5.40 -18.64
C PRO A 111 -46.23 -5.46 -17.32
N ALA A 112 -46.47 -6.50 -16.52
CA ALA A 112 -45.92 -6.65 -15.17
C ALA A 112 -44.38 -6.71 -15.13
N ALA A 113 -43.81 -6.39 -13.97
CA ALA A 113 -42.38 -6.19 -13.76
C ALA A 113 -41.48 -7.36 -14.22
N ALA A 114 -40.78 -7.16 -15.33
CA ALA A 114 -39.48 -7.78 -15.56
C ALA A 114 -38.45 -7.12 -14.62
N GLY A 115 -38.50 -7.50 -13.34
CA GLY A 115 -37.60 -6.97 -12.31
C GLY A 115 -36.15 -7.27 -12.66
N LYS A 116 -35.36 -6.23 -12.97
CA LYS A 116 -33.90 -6.35 -12.98
C LYS A 116 -33.47 -6.85 -11.61
N GLU A 117 -32.69 -7.94 -11.59
CA GLU A 117 -31.98 -8.35 -10.38
C GLU A 117 -31.21 -7.15 -9.82
N PRO A 118 -31.30 -6.85 -8.52
CA PRO A 118 -30.59 -5.71 -7.95
C PRO A 118 -29.09 -5.98 -8.06
N ALA A 119 -28.41 -5.20 -8.92
CA ALA A 119 -26.97 -5.33 -9.16
C ALA A 119 -26.23 -5.39 -7.82
N ALA A 120 -25.50 -6.50 -7.60
CA ALA A 120 -25.01 -6.88 -6.28
C ALA A 120 -24.25 -5.73 -5.62
N SER A 121 -24.80 -5.20 -4.52
CA SER A 121 -24.27 -4.02 -3.88
C SER A 121 -22.83 -4.26 -3.40
N ARG A 122 -21.91 -3.34 -3.72
CA ARG A 122 -20.46 -3.46 -3.40
C ARG A 122 -20.26 -3.99 -1.97
N PRO A 123 -19.39 -5.01 -1.77
CA PRO A 123 -19.18 -5.62 -0.46
C PRO A 123 -18.62 -4.62 0.56
N THR A 124 -18.86 -4.90 1.83
CA THR A 124 -18.25 -4.16 2.94
C THR A 124 -16.91 -4.79 3.36
N ALA A 125 -16.04 -4.00 3.99
CA ALA A 125 -14.79 -4.50 4.57
C ALA A 125 -15.03 -5.66 5.56
N ALA A 126 -16.15 -5.62 6.28
CA ALA A 126 -16.53 -6.68 7.22
C ALA A 126 -16.83 -8.02 6.53
N GLN A 127 -17.40 -8.01 5.31
CA GLN A 127 -17.63 -9.24 4.53
C GLN A 127 -16.31 -9.85 4.05
N ALA A 128 -15.37 -9.02 3.55
CA ALA A 128 -14.03 -9.48 3.17
C ALA A 128 -13.26 -10.07 4.36
N ILE A 129 -13.26 -9.37 5.51
CA ILE A 129 -12.66 -9.86 6.76
C ILE A 129 -13.31 -11.17 7.22
N ALA A 130 -14.65 -11.29 7.16
CA ALA A 130 -15.36 -12.49 7.59
C ALA A 130 -14.99 -13.69 6.71
N LEU A 131 -14.96 -13.52 5.39
CA LEU A 131 -14.51 -14.56 4.47
C LEU A 131 -13.06 -14.95 4.74
N ALA A 132 -12.14 -13.98 4.83
CA ALA A 132 -10.72 -14.27 5.09
C ALA A 132 -10.53 -15.01 6.43
N ARG A 133 -11.26 -14.61 7.49
CA ARG A 133 -11.25 -15.28 8.80
C ARG A 133 -11.86 -16.68 8.77
N SER A 134 -12.86 -16.96 7.93
CA SER A 134 -13.43 -18.31 7.78
C SER A 134 -12.43 -19.34 7.23
N GLN A 135 -11.31 -18.90 6.66
CA GLN A 135 -10.24 -19.77 6.16
C GLN A 135 -9.16 -20.07 7.20
N VAL A 136 -9.20 -19.50 8.40
CA VAL A 136 -8.18 -19.71 9.44
C VAL A 136 -8.09 -21.19 9.81
N GLY A 137 -6.88 -21.74 9.76
CA GLY A 137 -6.63 -23.18 9.94
C GLY A 137 -6.54 -23.98 8.63
N VAL A 138 -6.95 -23.43 7.48
CA VAL A 138 -6.58 -23.98 6.17
C VAL A 138 -5.07 -23.96 6.06
N LYS A 139 -4.49 -25.11 5.74
CA LYS A 139 -3.03 -25.34 5.70
C LYS A 139 -2.67 -26.13 4.45
N GLU A 140 -1.36 -26.21 4.20
CA GLU A 140 -0.80 -27.06 3.15
C GLU A 140 -1.13 -28.54 3.36
N ASP A 141 -1.37 -29.24 2.25
CA ASP A 141 -1.58 -30.68 2.20
C ASP A 141 -0.26 -31.47 2.19
N GLY A 142 -0.31 -32.78 1.97
CA GLY A 142 0.86 -33.66 1.98
C GLY A 142 1.92 -33.36 0.91
N GLY A 143 1.59 -32.62 -0.15
CA GLY A 143 2.57 -32.14 -1.15
C GLY A 143 3.26 -30.83 -0.76
N GLY A 144 2.59 -30.01 0.07
CA GLY A 144 2.90 -28.60 0.27
C GLY A 144 1.92 -27.66 -0.45
N GLU A 145 0.83 -28.17 -1.01
CA GLU A 145 -0.12 -27.39 -1.82
C GLU A 145 -1.35 -26.97 -1.02
N THR A 146 -2.06 -25.95 -1.51
CA THR A 146 -3.34 -25.47 -0.96
C THR A 146 -4.38 -25.28 -2.06
N LYS A 147 -5.66 -25.18 -1.65
CA LYS A 147 -6.74 -24.78 -2.56
C LYS A 147 -6.52 -23.40 -3.20
N PHE A 148 -5.72 -22.51 -2.60
CA PHE A 148 -5.46 -21.18 -3.13
C PHE A 148 -4.50 -21.22 -4.33
N GLN A 149 -3.45 -22.05 -4.28
CA GLN A 149 -2.58 -22.30 -5.43
C GLN A 149 -3.34 -23.05 -6.55
N LYS A 150 -4.14 -24.07 -6.17
CA LYS A 150 -4.98 -24.85 -7.10
C LYS A 150 -6.00 -23.97 -7.81
N TRP A 151 -6.64 -23.04 -7.09
CA TRP A 151 -7.48 -22.00 -7.68
C TRP A 151 -6.67 -21.06 -8.58
N TYR A 152 -5.58 -20.47 -8.09
CA TYR A 152 -4.81 -19.48 -8.86
C TYR A 152 -4.36 -20.03 -10.22
N MET A 153 -3.81 -21.25 -10.24
CA MET A 153 -3.40 -21.96 -11.47
C MET A 153 -4.55 -22.20 -12.47
N SER A 154 -5.82 -22.18 -12.04
CA SER A 154 -6.98 -22.32 -12.94
C SER A 154 -7.44 -21.00 -13.58
N THR A 155 -6.99 -19.85 -13.06
CA THR A 155 -7.44 -18.52 -13.51
C THR A 155 -6.83 -18.12 -14.86
N ALA A 156 -7.48 -17.17 -15.56
CA ALA A 156 -6.84 -16.42 -16.64
C ALA A 156 -5.64 -15.60 -16.12
N ARG A 157 -5.77 -15.04 -14.91
CA ARG A 157 -4.75 -14.21 -14.26
C ARG A 157 -3.39 -14.89 -14.11
N ALA A 158 -3.36 -16.19 -13.79
CA ALA A 158 -2.12 -16.95 -13.75
C ALA A 158 -1.38 -16.99 -15.10
N LYS A 159 -2.11 -16.97 -16.23
CA LYS A 159 -1.52 -16.91 -17.57
C LYS A 159 -0.94 -15.52 -17.86
N GLU A 160 -1.63 -14.46 -17.41
CA GLU A 160 -1.13 -13.08 -17.49
C GLU A 160 0.16 -12.89 -16.67
N THR A 161 0.21 -13.39 -15.44
CA THR A 161 1.40 -13.28 -14.60
C THR A 161 2.56 -14.14 -15.11
N LEU A 162 2.30 -15.31 -15.73
CA LEU A 162 3.33 -16.06 -16.45
C LEU A 162 3.85 -15.33 -17.70
N ALA A 163 3.00 -14.59 -18.42
CA ALA A 163 3.42 -13.79 -19.56
C ALA A 163 4.23 -12.56 -19.15
N ARG A 164 3.97 -12.00 -17.95
CA ARG A 164 4.72 -10.88 -17.35
C ARG A 164 6.05 -11.30 -16.73
N ASP A 165 6.05 -12.38 -15.94
CA ASP A 165 7.15 -12.75 -15.03
C ASP A 165 7.96 -13.97 -15.52
N GLY A 166 7.44 -14.71 -16.50
CA GLY A 166 7.99 -15.99 -16.96
C GLY A 166 7.69 -17.16 -16.00
N GLY A 167 8.47 -18.23 -16.12
CA GLY A 167 8.32 -19.44 -15.31
C GLY A 167 7.38 -20.49 -15.95
N SER A 168 6.61 -21.21 -15.13
CA SER A 168 5.65 -22.22 -15.58
C SER A 168 4.46 -22.31 -14.63
N LEU A 169 3.30 -22.76 -15.12
CA LEU A 169 2.06 -22.82 -14.32
C LEU A 169 2.20 -23.70 -13.07
N GLY A 170 2.86 -24.86 -13.21
CA GLY A 170 3.17 -25.74 -12.07
C GLY A 170 4.12 -25.12 -11.04
N GLY A 171 4.88 -24.08 -11.40
CA GLY A 171 5.72 -23.33 -10.46
C GLY A 171 4.93 -22.67 -9.32
N TYR A 172 3.62 -22.42 -9.51
CA TYR A 172 2.76 -21.89 -8.47
C TYR A 172 2.40 -22.91 -7.37
N SER A 173 2.57 -24.22 -7.58
CA SER A 173 2.20 -25.24 -6.58
C SER A 173 3.21 -25.40 -5.44
N ASP A 174 4.50 -25.15 -5.68
CA ASP A 174 5.56 -25.02 -4.64
C ASP A 174 5.78 -23.55 -4.19
N ALA A 175 5.01 -22.57 -4.71
CA ALA A 175 5.19 -21.15 -4.41
C ALA A 175 4.53 -20.67 -3.09
N ASN A 176 5.11 -19.63 -2.48
CA ASN A 176 4.50 -18.94 -1.32
C ASN A 176 3.15 -18.33 -1.70
N TRP A 177 2.08 -18.76 -1.03
CA TRP A 177 0.69 -18.54 -1.46
C TRP A 177 -0.06 -17.43 -0.70
N CYS A 178 0.64 -16.58 0.04
CA CYS A 178 0.01 -15.49 0.81
C CYS A 178 -0.77 -14.51 -0.08
N ASP A 179 -0.26 -14.20 -1.27
CA ASP A 179 -0.91 -13.28 -2.22
C ASP A 179 -2.04 -13.93 -3.01
N MET A 180 -1.88 -15.21 -3.37
CA MET A 180 -2.95 -16.03 -3.95
C MET A 180 -4.14 -16.16 -2.99
N PHE A 181 -3.91 -16.18 -1.67
CA PHE A 181 -4.97 -16.17 -0.67
C PHE A 181 -5.73 -14.82 -0.63
N VAL A 182 -5.03 -13.68 -0.67
CA VAL A 182 -5.69 -12.35 -0.70
C VAL A 182 -6.48 -12.18 -2.00
N SER A 183 -5.88 -12.56 -3.14
CA SER A 183 -6.51 -12.57 -4.46
C SER A 183 -7.77 -13.46 -4.49
N TRP A 184 -7.71 -14.65 -3.87
CA TRP A 184 -8.87 -15.53 -3.74
C TRP A 184 -9.99 -14.86 -2.91
N VAL A 185 -9.66 -14.20 -1.79
CA VAL A 185 -10.67 -13.47 -0.99
C VAL A 185 -11.37 -12.40 -1.83
N GLY A 186 -10.64 -11.67 -2.69
CA GLY A 186 -11.23 -10.68 -3.61
C GLY A 186 -12.16 -11.30 -4.65
N GLU A 187 -11.74 -12.40 -5.26
CA GLU A 187 -12.53 -13.13 -6.27
C GLU A 187 -13.85 -13.65 -5.71
N GLN A 188 -13.81 -14.29 -4.53
CA GLN A 188 -15.01 -14.89 -3.92
C GLN A 188 -16.06 -13.86 -3.46
N ILE A 189 -15.71 -12.57 -3.34
CA ILE A 189 -16.67 -11.49 -3.05
C ILE A 189 -16.96 -10.61 -4.27
N GLY A 190 -16.49 -11.00 -5.47
CA GLY A 190 -16.72 -10.27 -6.72
C GLY A 190 -16.08 -8.88 -6.76
N PHE A 191 -14.87 -8.74 -6.23
CA PHE A 191 -14.25 -7.44 -5.95
C PHE A 191 -12.76 -7.36 -6.36
N SER A 192 -12.34 -8.22 -7.29
CA SER A 192 -10.98 -8.31 -7.84
C SER A 192 -10.53 -7.04 -8.56
N ASP A 193 -11.46 -6.17 -8.98
CA ASP A 193 -11.20 -4.82 -9.54
C ASP A 193 -10.83 -3.76 -8.47
N GLN A 194 -11.02 -4.09 -7.19
CA GLN A 194 -10.76 -3.21 -6.04
C GLN A 194 -9.69 -3.78 -5.12
N ILE A 195 -9.67 -5.09 -4.94
CA ILE A 195 -8.66 -5.82 -4.17
C ILE A 195 -7.42 -6.12 -5.01
N GLY A 196 -7.54 -6.24 -6.33
CA GLY A 196 -6.46 -6.72 -7.19
C GLY A 196 -6.36 -8.25 -7.18
N SER A 197 -5.44 -8.78 -7.99
CA SER A 197 -5.14 -10.21 -8.05
C SER A 197 -3.73 -10.44 -8.58
N ASP A 198 -2.90 -11.18 -7.84
CA ASP A 198 -1.53 -11.56 -8.23
C ASP A 198 -1.03 -12.76 -7.39
N ALA A 199 0.11 -13.32 -7.80
CA ALA A 199 0.91 -14.24 -7.00
C ALA A 199 2.14 -13.56 -6.39
N TRP A 200 2.55 -12.39 -6.90
CA TRP A 200 3.76 -11.69 -6.48
C TRP A 200 3.48 -10.37 -5.76
N THR A 201 3.65 -10.39 -4.45
CA THR A 201 3.34 -9.28 -3.51
C THR A 201 3.91 -7.91 -3.89
N VAL A 202 5.05 -7.85 -4.58
CA VAL A 202 5.65 -6.58 -5.06
C VAL A 202 4.86 -6.01 -6.24
N ALA A 203 4.40 -6.86 -7.17
CA ALA A 203 3.56 -6.44 -8.29
C ALA A 203 2.15 -6.07 -7.81
N HIS A 204 1.61 -6.79 -6.82
CA HIS A 204 0.31 -6.46 -6.24
C HIS A 204 0.33 -5.10 -5.51
N ALA A 205 1.40 -4.81 -4.77
CA ALA A 205 1.60 -3.48 -4.18
C ALA A 205 1.72 -2.37 -5.24
N ARG A 206 2.44 -2.62 -6.34
CA ARG A 206 2.51 -1.68 -7.48
C ARG A 206 1.15 -1.45 -8.14
N TRP A 207 0.34 -2.50 -8.33
CA TRP A 207 -1.03 -2.37 -8.83
C TRP A 207 -1.86 -1.40 -7.98
N PHE A 208 -1.78 -1.50 -6.65
CA PHE A 208 -2.43 -0.53 -5.75
C PHE A 208 -1.89 0.91 -5.90
N GLN A 209 -0.58 1.09 -6.16
CA GLN A 209 0.01 2.41 -6.44
C GLN A 209 -0.48 2.99 -7.77
N GLU A 210 -0.46 2.18 -8.83
CA GLU A 210 -0.92 2.52 -10.18
C GLU A 210 -2.41 2.91 -10.21
N HIS A 211 -3.23 2.31 -9.36
CA HIS A 211 -4.66 2.60 -9.22
C HIS A 211 -4.96 3.71 -8.19
N GLY A 212 -3.94 4.40 -7.64
CA GLY A 212 -4.13 5.50 -6.68
C GLY A 212 -4.66 5.06 -5.30
N ARG A 213 -4.62 3.75 -5.00
CA ARG A 213 -5.20 3.11 -3.81
C ARG A 213 -4.15 2.67 -2.78
N TRP A 214 -2.96 3.28 -2.78
CA TRP A 214 -1.87 2.97 -1.85
C TRP A 214 -1.77 3.98 -0.69
N GLY A 215 -1.30 3.55 0.48
CA GLY A 215 -0.89 4.46 1.55
C GLY A 215 -0.35 3.78 2.81
N THR A 216 -0.34 4.52 3.93
CA THR A 216 0.38 4.15 5.17
C THR A 216 -0.50 3.96 6.41
N GLU A 217 -1.82 4.12 6.32
CA GLU A 217 -2.74 4.05 7.47
C GLU A 217 -3.57 2.75 7.46
N PRO A 218 -3.51 1.92 8.52
CA PRO A 218 -4.30 0.68 8.58
C PRO A 218 -5.80 0.95 8.68
N ARG A 219 -6.55 0.36 7.74
CA ARG A 219 -8.02 0.38 7.68
C ARG A 219 -8.54 -1.07 7.66
N PRO A 220 -9.65 -1.41 8.33
CA PRO A 220 -10.28 -2.73 8.18
C PRO A 220 -10.53 -3.08 6.71
N GLY A 221 -10.20 -4.31 6.30
CA GLY A 221 -10.34 -4.80 4.93
C GLY A 221 -9.24 -4.35 3.97
N ALA A 222 -8.34 -3.45 4.37
CA ALA A 222 -7.18 -3.09 3.57
C ALA A 222 -6.23 -4.29 3.40
N VAL A 223 -5.59 -4.38 2.24
CA VAL A 223 -4.49 -5.32 2.00
C VAL A 223 -3.23 -4.72 2.63
N VAL A 224 -2.52 -5.46 3.47
CA VAL A 224 -1.31 -4.99 4.17
C VAL A 224 -0.08 -5.76 3.70
N PHE A 225 0.99 -5.03 3.40
CA PHE A 225 2.22 -5.56 2.82
C PHE A 225 3.40 -5.39 3.79
N PHE A 226 4.24 -6.43 3.92
CA PHE A 226 5.28 -6.51 4.94
C PHE A 226 6.69 -6.73 4.38
N ALA A 227 7.68 -6.12 5.03
CA ALA A 227 9.10 -6.36 4.83
C ALA A 227 9.75 -6.69 6.20
N TRP A 228 10.12 -7.96 6.39
CA TRP A 228 10.71 -8.45 7.66
C TRP A 228 12.10 -7.88 7.99
N SER A 229 12.68 -7.09 7.09
CA SER A 229 13.88 -6.28 7.32
C SER A 229 13.59 -4.96 8.07
N GLY A 230 12.32 -4.60 8.27
CA GLY A 230 11.90 -3.24 8.62
C GLY A 230 11.89 -2.28 7.42
N GLY A 231 12.21 -2.76 6.21
CA GLY A 231 12.23 -1.98 4.96
C GLY A 231 10.92 -1.26 4.67
N LYS A 232 10.99 -0.22 3.84
CA LYS A 232 9.86 0.68 3.51
C LYS A 232 9.66 0.88 2.01
N ASP A 233 10.52 0.28 1.18
CA ASP A 233 10.37 0.25 -0.27
C ASP A 233 9.50 -0.93 -0.72
N VAL A 234 8.74 -0.73 -1.79
CA VAL A 234 7.85 -1.78 -2.36
C VAL A 234 8.64 -3.01 -2.84
N THR A 235 9.92 -2.85 -3.20
CA THR A 235 10.84 -3.95 -3.53
C THR A 235 11.27 -4.81 -2.33
N ASP A 236 11.09 -4.33 -1.10
CA ASP A 236 11.41 -5.07 0.12
C ASP A 236 10.30 -6.01 0.57
N ILE A 237 9.10 -5.89 -0.01
CA ILE A 237 7.93 -6.69 0.38
C ILE A 237 8.22 -8.19 0.21
N ARG A 238 7.95 -8.97 1.26
CA ARG A 238 8.09 -10.44 1.28
C ARG A 238 6.80 -11.17 1.64
N HIS A 239 5.77 -10.46 2.09
CA HIS A 239 4.52 -11.05 2.58
C HIS A 239 3.35 -10.08 2.49
N VAL A 240 2.14 -10.62 2.54
CA VAL A 240 0.88 -9.87 2.45
C VAL A 240 -0.20 -10.51 3.33
N GLY A 241 -1.20 -9.72 3.73
CA GLY A 241 -2.43 -10.20 4.36
C GLY A 241 -3.55 -9.17 4.29
N MET A 242 -4.63 -9.40 5.02
CA MET A 242 -5.74 -8.46 5.16
C MET A 242 -5.85 -7.94 6.59
N VAL A 243 -6.04 -6.63 6.75
CA VAL A 243 -6.25 -5.99 8.06
C VAL A 243 -7.63 -6.34 8.60
N ILE A 244 -7.68 -6.94 9.78
CA ILE A 244 -8.91 -7.12 10.57
C ILE A 244 -9.24 -5.79 11.28
N LYS A 245 -8.25 -5.20 11.97
CA LYS A 245 -8.36 -3.91 12.66
C LYS A 245 -7.01 -3.32 13.04
N LYS A 246 -6.94 -1.98 13.15
CA LYS A 246 -5.90 -1.28 13.93
C LYS A 246 -6.06 -1.63 15.42
N LEU A 247 -4.96 -1.72 16.16
CA LEU A 247 -4.98 -1.85 17.63
C LEU A 247 -4.48 -0.54 18.27
N GLY A 248 -4.42 -0.50 19.60
CA GLY A 248 -3.53 0.43 20.30
C GLY A 248 -2.06 0.11 20.02
N ASP A 249 -1.14 0.78 20.71
CA ASP A 249 0.33 0.57 20.68
C ASP A 249 1.07 0.69 19.32
N GLY A 250 0.37 0.78 18.19
CA GLY A 250 0.98 0.82 16.86
C GLY A 250 1.02 -0.54 16.16
N THR A 251 0.38 -1.57 16.74
CA THR A 251 0.15 -2.85 16.06
C THR A 251 -1.16 -2.90 15.27
N VAL A 252 -1.26 -3.88 14.39
CA VAL A 252 -2.46 -4.24 13.63
C VAL A 252 -2.79 -5.71 13.83
N GLN A 253 -4.09 -6.04 13.88
CA GLN A 253 -4.56 -7.42 13.82
C GLN A 253 -4.91 -7.77 12.37
N THR A 254 -4.40 -8.91 11.89
CA THR A 254 -4.39 -9.31 10.47
C THR A 254 -4.84 -10.75 10.31
N VAL A 255 -5.29 -11.10 9.10
CA VAL A 255 -5.43 -12.49 8.64
C VAL A 255 -4.56 -12.69 7.40
N GLU A 256 -3.72 -13.72 7.44
CA GLU A 256 -2.59 -13.90 6.52
C GLU A 256 -2.53 -15.36 6.05
N GLY A 257 -2.45 -15.58 4.73
CA GLY A 257 -2.14 -16.89 4.15
C GLY A 257 -0.65 -17.25 4.33
N ASN A 258 -0.28 -18.51 4.08
CA ASN A 258 1.11 -19.05 4.11
C ASN A 258 1.91 -18.79 5.41
N THR A 259 1.28 -18.27 6.47
CA THR A 259 1.97 -17.88 7.71
C THR A 259 2.21 -19.10 8.58
N GLY A 260 3.42 -19.65 8.52
CA GLY A 260 3.69 -20.97 9.07
C GLY A 260 2.80 -22.02 8.41
N ASN A 261 2.81 -22.01 7.06
CA ASN A 261 2.20 -22.99 6.16
C ASN A 261 0.67 -23.13 6.33
N ALA A 262 0.02 -22.08 6.84
CA ALA A 262 -1.42 -22.01 7.10
C ALA A 262 -1.96 -20.58 7.04
N VAL A 263 -3.28 -20.45 6.89
CA VAL A 263 -4.01 -19.19 7.12
C VAL A 263 -4.11 -18.98 8.63
N ARG A 264 -3.63 -17.84 9.13
CA ARG A 264 -3.63 -17.51 10.56
C ARG A 264 -4.09 -16.08 10.81
N VAL A 265 -4.65 -15.86 11.99
CA VAL A 265 -4.74 -14.51 12.58
C VAL A 265 -3.40 -14.17 13.21
N LYS A 266 -2.91 -12.96 13.00
CA LYS A 266 -1.68 -12.43 13.61
C LYS A 266 -1.93 -11.05 14.22
N VAL A 267 -1.01 -10.66 15.10
CA VAL A 267 -0.73 -9.27 15.43
C VAL A 267 0.64 -8.95 14.84
N ARG A 268 0.77 -7.77 14.23
CA ARG A 268 1.96 -7.30 13.50
C ARG A 268 2.31 -5.88 13.91
N SER A 269 3.59 -5.55 13.97
CA SER A 269 4.06 -4.19 14.28
C SER A 269 4.02 -3.31 13.02
N ALA A 270 3.73 -2.02 13.15
CA ALA A 270 3.94 -1.06 12.08
C ALA A 270 5.40 -1.00 11.57
N ALA A 271 6.37 -1.42 12.39
CA ALA A 271 7.77 -1.52 11.97
C ALA A 271 7.97 -2.52 10.80
N ASP A 272 7.21 -3.62 10.77
CA ASP A 272 7.29 -4.66 9.73
C ASP A 272 6.58 -4.25 8.42
N ILE A 273 5.79 -3.17 8.43
CA ILE A 273 4.85 -2.83 7.36
C ILE A 273 5.48 -1.85 6.36
N VAL A 274 5.26 -2.11 5.07
CA VAL A 274 5.67 -1.24 3.96
C VAL A 274 4.55 -0.27 3.61
N GLY A 275 3.31 -0.77 3.58
CA GLY A 275 2.11 0.03 3.33
C GLY A 275 0.86 -0.82 3.13
N TYR A 276 -0.19 -0.17 2.64
CA TYR A 276 -1.52 -0.72 2.52
C TYR A 276 -2.14 -0.41 1.16
N GLY A 277 -2.83 -1.39 0.59
CA GLY A 277 -3.77 -1.23 -0.51
C GLY A 277 -5.20 -1.03 0.01
N TYR A 278 -5.95 -0.12 -0.59
CA TYR A 278 -7.30 0.30 -0.16
C TYR A 278 -8.38 -0.04 -1.20
N PRO A 279 -9.07 -1.18 -1.08
CA PRO A 279 -10.30 -1.44 -1.82
C PRO A 279 -11.40 -0.48 -1.37
N GLU A 280 -12.16 0.08 -2.31
CA GLU A 280 -13.24 1.04 -2.03
C GLU A 280 -14.55 0.32 -1.66
N TYR A 281 -14.53 -0.39 -0.53
CA TYR A 281 -15.69 -1.07 0.05
C TYR A 281 -16.87 -0.12 0.30
N ARG A 282 -18.10 -0.66 0.33
CA ARG A 282 -19.24 0.05 0.91
C ARG A 282 -19.06 0.18 2.43
N SER A 283 -19.46 1.34 2.96
CA SER A 283 -19.61 1.62 4.40
C SER A 283 -20.64 0.72 5.07
#